data_AF-A0AAD7E7W6-F1
#
_entry.id   AF-A0AAD7E7W6-F1
#
_cell.length_a   1.000
_cell.length_b   1.000
_cell.length_c   1.000
_cell.angle_alpha   90.00
_cell.angle_beta   90.00
_cell.angle_gamma   90.00
#
_symmetry.space_group_name_H-M   'P 1'
#
loop_
_entity.id
_entity.type
_entity.pdbx_description
1 polymer ?
#
loop_
_entity_poly.entity_id
_entity_poly.type
_entity_poly.pdbx_seq_one_letter_code
_entity_poly.pdbx_strand_id
1 'polypeptide(L)'
;NQMDPGPAANLPNLTQIEVMIISPVHALVSLYQVRGRQFKYSGHCCNFARDTAVFHNKLPLLPEECDVIIMRRTGLNPATDEEVYQDFRVQRLVVEQWLKYLEAHHPTFRSRRVAIDWEQLSQLPLDSSVHGHL
;
A
#
# COMPACT_ATOMS: atom_id res chain seq x y z
N ASN A 1 -8.73 -23.32 -15.82
CA ASN A 1 -7.78 -22.18 -15.95
C ASN A 1 -6.44 -22.57 -15.36
N GLN A 2 -5.48 -22.93 -16.21
CA GLN A 2 -4.08 -23.13 -15.84
C GLN A 2 -3.38 -21.77 -15.82
N MET A 3 -3.75 -20.92 -14.84
CA MET A 3 -2.99 -19.71 -14.52
C MET A 3 -1.78 -20.13 -13.69
N ASP A 4 -0.74 -20.63 -14.36
CA ASP A 4 0.58 -20.76 -13.75
C ASP A 4 1.34 -19.44 -14.01
N PRO A 5 1.55 -18.59 -12.99
CA PRO A 5 2.31 -17.34 -13.15
C PRO A 5 3.81 -17.58 -13.38
N GLY A 6 4.26 -18.85 -13.43
CA GLY A 6 5.67 -19.21 -13.48
C GLY A 6 6.29 -19.20 -12.09
N PRO A 7 7.60 -19.49 -11.99
CA PRO A 7 8.30 -19.55 -10.72
C PRO A 7 8.23 -18.20 -10.00
N ALA A 8 7.74 -18.22 -8.75
CA ALA A 8 7.68 -17.04 -7.90
C ALA A 8 9.10 -16.49 -7.70
N ALA A 9 9.29 -15.20 -7.97
CA ALA A 9 10.52 -14.51 -7.61
C ALA A 9 10.67 -14.56 -6.08
N ASN A 10 11.90 -14.74 -5.58
CA ASN A 10 12.21 -14.73 -4.15
C ASN A 10 12.18 -13.30 -3.60
N LEU A 11 10.99 -12.69 -3.62
CA LEU A 11 10.74 -11.32 -3.17
C LEU A 11 10.04 -11.35 -1.80
N PRO A 12 10.32 -10.36 -0.94
CA PRO A 12 9.62 -10.22 0.33
C PRO A 12 8.12 -9.97 0.11
N ASN A 13 7.28 -10.40 1.05
CA ASN A 13 5.85 -10.08 1.03
C ASN A 13 5.67 -8.58 1.32
N LEU A 14 4.78 -7.95 0.54
CA LEU A 14 4.38 -6.57 0.74
C LEU A 14 3.16 -6.49 1.66
N THR A 15 3.14 -5.49 2.54
CA THR A 15 1.91 -5.09 3.23
C THR A 15 0.96 -4.39 2.25
N GLN A 16 -0.31 -4.24 2.65
CA GLN A 16 -1.29 -3.60 1.79
C GLN A 16 -0.90 -2.15 1.44
N ILE A 17 -0.37 -1.38 2.40
CA ILE A 17 0.10 -0.01 2.12
C ILE A 17 1.31 0.00 1.18
N GLU A 18 2.24 -0.96 1.29
CA GLU A 18 3.39 -1.04 0.40
C GLU A 18 2.97 -1.37 -1.04
N VAL A 19 1.98 -2.25 -1.21
CA VAL A 19 1.37 -2.51 -2.53
C VAL A 19 0.77 -1.24 -3.10
N MET A 20 0.07 -0.45 -2.28
CA MET A 20 -0.51 0.81 -2.74
C MET A 20 0.56 1.82 -3.14
N ILE A 21 1.63 1.95 -2.36
CA ILE A 21 2.76 2.86 -2.62
C ILE A 21 3.46 2.55 -3.96
N ILE A 22 3.55 1.27 -4.36
CA ILE A 22 4.18 0.86 -5.63
C ILE A 22 3.19 0.73 -6.79
N SER A 23 1.89 0.94 -6.54
CA SER A 23 0.88 0.83 -7.60
C SER A 23 0.73 2.17 -8.32
N PRO A 24 0.98 2.24 -9.64
CA PRO A 24 0.79 3.48 -10.40
C PRO A 24 -0.69 3.83 -10.61
N VAL A 25 -1.61 2.90 -10.33
CA VAL A 25 -3.06 3.12 -10.49
C VAL A 25 -3.78 2.53 -9.29
N HIS A 26 -4.65 3.34 -8.68
CA HIS A 26 -5.63 2.86 -7.71
C HIS A 26 -7.02 2.93 -8.33
N ALA A 27 -7.55 1.76 -8.70
CA ALA A 27 -8.93 1.66 -9.18
C ALA A 27 -9.95 1.67 -8.03
N LEU A 28 -9.48 1.43 -6.81
CA LEU A 28 -10.29 1.28 -5.60
C LEU A 28 -9.75 2.20 -4.51
N VAL A 29 -10.64 2.85 -3.79
CA VAL A 29 -10.36 3.55 -2.52
C VAL A 29 -10.63 2.57 -1.39
N SER A 30 -9.63 2.29 -0.56
CA SER A 30 -9.77 1.37 0.57
C SER A 30 -10.15 2.12 1.84
N LEU A 31 -11.33 1.80 2.39
CA LEU A 31 -11.89 2.41 3.58
C LEU A 31 -11.71 1.49 4.79
N TYR A 32 -10.86 1.86 5.75
CA TYR A 32 -10.60 1.08 6.94
C TYR A 32 -11.39 1.64 8.12
N GLN A 33 -12.25 0.83 8.73
CA GLN A 33 -12.94 1.16 9.95
C GLN A 33 -12.17 0.61 11.17
N VAL A 34 -11.50 1.49 11.91
CA VAL A 34 -10.78 1.11 13.14
C VAL A 34 -11.80 0.73 14.20
N ARG A 35 -11.63 -0.45 14.82
CA ARG A 35 -12.68 -1.06 15.64
C ARG A 35 -12.98 -0.23 16.87
N GLY A 36 -14.27 -0.25 17.22
CA GLY A 36 -14.71 0.02 18.57
C GLY A 36 -15.49 -1.16 19.13
N ARG A 37 -14.82 -2.08 19.83
CA ARG A 37 -15.41 -3.16 20.66
C ARG A 37 -16.69 -3.82 20.11
N GLN A 38 -16.71 -4.28 18.85
CA GLN A 38 -17.76 -5.20 18.38
C GLN A 38 -17.16 -6.54 17.97
N PHE A 39 -17.51 -7.57 18.74
CA PHE A 39 -16.91 -8.90 18.73
C PHE A 39 -17.42 -9.86 17.63
N LYS A 40 -18.21 -9.41 16.63
CA LYS A 40 -18.99 -10.34 15.80
C LYS A 40 -18.84 -10.28 14.28
N TYR A 41 -18.09 -9.33 13.73
CA TYR A 41 -17.78 -9.31 12.28
C TYR A 41 -16.28 -9.01 12.04
N SER A 42 -15.63 -9.78 11.18
CA SER A 42 -14.24 -9.61 10.72
C SER A 42 -14.25 -9.20 9.25
N GLY A 43 -14.40 -7.90 9.00
CA GLY A 43 -14.46 -7.34 7.65
C GLY A 43 -14.62 -5.84 7.76
N HIS A 44 -13.53 -5.16 8.12
CA HIS A 44 -13.52 -3.72 8.43
C HIS A 44 -12.90 -2.87 7.32
N CYS A 45 -12.66 -3.47 6.15
CA CYS A 45 -12.21 -2.75 4.96
C CYS A 45 -13.31 -2.79 3.90
N CYS A 46 -13.75 -1.62 3.44
CA CYS A 46 -14.67 -1.48 2.32
C CYS A 46 -13.94 -0.82 1.14
N ASN A 47 -13.91 -1.47 -0.01
CA ASN A 47 -13.31 -0.91 -1.22
C ASN A 47 -14.40 -0.24 -2.07
N PHE A 48 -14.24 1.04 -2.38
CA PHE A 48 -15.12 1.79 -3.28
C PHE A 48 -14.44 1.99 -4.63
N ALA A 49 -15.14 1.74 -5.74
CA ALA A 49 -14.60 2.01 -7.06
C ALA A 49 -14.41 3.52 -7.27
N ARG A 50 -13.24 3.91 -7.78
CA ARG A 50 -12.95 5.30 -8.13
C ARG A 50 -13.40 5.58 -9.56
N ASP A 51 -14.21 6.62 -9.74
CA ASP A 51 -14.73 7.06 -11.06
C ASP A 51 -13.62 7.61 -11.98
N THR A 52 -12.50 8.05 -11.38
CA THR A 52 -11.31 8.53 -12.10
C THR A 52 -10.08 7.73 -11.69
N ALA A 53 -9.63 6.79 -12.52
CA ALA A 53 -8.34 6.13 -12.31
C ALA A 53 -7.22 7.18 -12.54
N VAL A 54 -6.64 7.68 -11.46
CA VAL A 54 -5.46 8.55 -11.54
C VAL A 54 -4.26 7.67 -11.84
N PHE A 55 -3.59 7.95 -12.97
CA PHE A 55 -2.35 7.27 -13.33
C PHE A 55 -1.17 8.09 -12.81
N HIS A 56 -0.49 7.56 -11.80
CA HIS A 56 0.73 8.13 -11.27
C HIS A 56 1.91 7.75 -12.17
N ASN A 57 2.56 8.76 -12.73
CA ASN A 57 3.75 8.60 -13.57
C ASN A 57 5.06 8.61 -12.77
N LYS A 58 4.99 8.74 -11.44
CA LYS A 58 6.12 8.70 -10.52
C LYS A 58 5.79 7.78 -9.35
N LEU A 59 6.74 6.94 -8.96
CA LEU A 59 6.66 6.01 -7.83
C LEU A 59 8.01 5.95 -7.10
N PRO A 60 8.08 5.56 -5.82
CA PRO A 60 6.97 5.21 -4.93
C PRO A 60 6.12 6.44 -4.57
N LEU A 61 4.83 6.23 -4.31
CA LEU A 61 3.97 7.29 -3.75
C LEU A 61 4.30 7.53 -2.28
N LEU A 62 4.12 8.76 -1.83
CA LEU A 62 4.11 9.03 -0.39
C LEU A 62 2.83 8.45 0.24
N PRO A 63 2.85 8.05 1.52
CA PRO A 63 1.63 7.60 2.20
C PRO A 63 0.49 8.61 2.06
N GLU A 64 0.80 9.91 2.14
CA GLU A 64 -0.14 11.04 1.98
C GLU A 64 -0.82 11.11 0.60
N GLU A 65 -0.23 10.46 -0.42
CA GLU A 65 -0.75 10.42 -1.79
C GLU A 65 -1.55 9.14 -2.07
N CYS A 66 -1.57 8.17 -1.15
CA CYS A 66 -2.31 6.93 -1.31
C CYS A 66 -3.81 7.16 -1.05
N ASP A 67 -4.69 6.58 -1.89
CA ASP A 67 -6.15 6.65 -1.73
C ASP A 67 -6.68 5.73 -0.61
N VAL A 68 -6.31 6.02 0.64
CA VAL A 68 -6.74 5.29 1.82
C VAL A 68 -7.53 6.22 2.72
N ILE A 69 -8.69 5.78 3.20
CA ILE A 69 -9.48 6.52 4.19
C ILE A 69 -9.58 5.70 5.46
N ILE A 70 -9.03 6.23 6.55
CA ILE A 70 -9.08 5.60 7.87
C ILE A 70 -10.19 6.24 8.71
N MET A 71 -11.29 5.52 8.87
CA MET A 71 -12.39 5.91 9.74
C MET A 71 -12.15 5.45 11.18
N ARG A 72 -12.05 6.42 12.09
CA ARG A 72 -11.93 6.20 13.54
C ARG A 72 -13.20 6.61 14.26
N ARG A 73 -13.67 5.76 15.18
CA ARG A 73 -14.83 6.07 16.02
C ARG A 73 -14.39 6.93 17.21
N THR A 74 -14.98 8.11 17.36
CA THR A 74 -14.70 9.05 18.45
C THR A 74 -15.03 8.42 19.82
N GLY A 75 -14.09 8.45 20.76
CA GLY A 75 -14.30 8.05 22.16
C GLY A 75 -13.75 6.69 22.61
N LEU A 76 -12.96 5.99 21.77
CA LEU A 76 -12.27 4.75 22.16
C LEU A 76 -10.75 4.93 22.08
N ASN A 77 -10.05 4.58 23.16
CA ASN A 77 -8.59 4.62 23.20
C ASN A 77 -8.02 3.46 22.36
N PRO A 78 -7.12 3.73 21.40
CA PRO A 78 -6.69 2.79 20.35
C PRO A 78 -5.68 1.73 20.82
N ALA A 79 -5.59 1.45 22.12
CA ALA A 79 -4.45 0.78 22.73
C ALA A 79 -4.26 -0.71 22.36
N THR A 80 -5.04 -1.28 21.43
CA THR A 80 -5.01 -2.75 21.18
C THR A 80 -5.34 -3.19 19.76
N ASP A 81 -5.39 -2.29 18.78
CA ASP A 81 -5.66 -2.66 17.38
C ASP A 81 -4.35 -2.79 16.57
N GLU A 82 -3.31 -3.42 17.14
CA GLU A 82 -2.02 -3.62 16.45
C GLU A 82 -2.20 -4.33 15.09
N GLU A 83 -3.15 -5.25 14.99
CA GLU A 83 -3.50 -5.96 13.74
C GLU A 83 -3.91 -5.00 12.61
N VAL A 84 -4.63 -3.91 12.92
CA VAL A 84 -5.03 -2.89 11.93
C VAL A 84 -3.82 -2.05 11.51
N TYR A 85 -2.91 -1.77 12.45
CA TYR A 85 -1.70 -0.98 12.17
C TYR A 85 -0.60 -1.78 11.45
N GLN A 86 -0.63 -3.11 11.47
CA GLN A 86 0.31 -3.95 10.71
C GLN A 86 0.14 -3.75 9.20
N ASP A 87 -1.10 -3.59 8.71
CA ASP A 87 -1.37 -3.34 7.29
C ASP A 87 -0.85 -1.96 6.82
N PHE A 88 -0.62 -1.04 7.76
CA PHE A 88 -0.05 0.31 7.55
C PHE A 88 1.44 0.39 7.85
N ARG A 89 2.14 -0.73 8.00
CA ARG A 89 3.58 -0.76 8.17
C ARG A 89 4.27 -0.68 6.81
N VAL A 90 5.26 0.21 6.70
CA VAL A 90 6.09 0.37 5.51
C VAL A 90 7.54 0.07 5.89
N GLN A 91 8.16 -0.82 5.11
CA GLN A 91 9.56 -1.15 5.18
C GLN A 91 10.27 -0.72 3.88
N ARG A 92 11.03 0.36 3.93
CA ARG A 92 11.70 0.93 2.75
C ARG A 92 12.54 -0.09 1.96
N LEU A 93 13.23 -1.01 2.64
CA LEU A 93 14.07 -2.03 1.99
C LEU A 93 13.26 -3.04 1.16
N VAL A 94 12.03 -3.34 1.58
CA VAL A 94 11.12 -4.24 0.85
C VAL A 94 10.65 -3.53 -0.41
N VAL A 95 10.16 -2.29 -0.27
CA VAL A 95 9.74 -1.44 -1.39
C VAL A 95 10.86 -1.25 -2.41
N GLU A 96 12.10 -1.01 -1.95
CA GLU A 96 13.28 -0.87 -2.80
C GLU A 96 13.55 -2.13 -3.66
N GLN A 97 13.49 -3.31 -3.04
CA GLN A 97 13.69 -4.58 -3.76
C GLN A 97 12.63 -4.79 -4.83
N TRP A 98 11.37 -4.48 -4.52
CA TRP A 98 10.27 -4.55 -5.47
C TRP A 98 10.42 -3.57 -6.62
N LEU A 99 10.82 -2.31 -6.36
CA LEU A 99 11.03 -1.32 -7.42
C LEU A 99 12.14 -1.76 -8.39
N LYS A 100 13.26 -2.28 -7.88
CA LYS A 100 14.35 -2.83 -8.71
C LYS A 100 13.87 -4.02 -9.55
N TYR A 101 13.06 -4.90 -8.96
CA TYR A 101 12.49 -6.03 -9.68
C TYR A 101 11.51 -5.58 -10.79
N LEU A 102 10.63 -4.63 -10.49
CA LEU A 102 9.68 -4.07 -11.44
C LEU A 102 10.38 -3.36 -12.59
N GLU A 103 11.47 -2.63 -12.32
CA GLU A 103 12.29 -1.99 -13.36
C GLU A 103 12.85 -3.02 -14.35
N ALA A 104 13.29 -4.19 -13.88
CA ALA A 104 13.86 -5.24 -14.72
C ALA A 104 12.80 -6.07 -15.47
N HIS A 105 11.63 -6.33 -14.86
CA HIS A 105 10.68 -7.33 -15.36
C HIS A 105 9.37 -6.75 -15.89
N HIS A 106 8.94 -5.57 -15.45
CA HIS A 106 7.62 -5.03 -15.78
C HIS A 106 7.67 -4.07 -16.98
N PRO A 107 6.95 -4.33 -18.09
CA PRO A 107 7.00 -3.50 -19.30
C PRO A 107 6.73 -2.01 -19.08
N THR A 108 5.82 -1.66 -18.16
CA THR A 108 5.50 -0.26 -17.84
C THR A 108 6.67 0.50 -17.21
N PHE A 109 7.45 -0.15 -16.35
CA PHE A 109 8.63 0.45 -15.73
C PHE A 109 9.81 0.45 -16.72
N ARG A 110 9.99 -0.63 -17.47
CA ARG A 110 10.99 -0.72 -18.56
C ARG A 110 10.82 0.35 -19.63
N SER A 111 9.57 0.65 -20.00
CA SER A 111 9.24 1.68 -20.99
C SER A 111 9.34 3.11 -20.46
N ARG A 112 9.76 3.30 -19.19
CA ARG A 112 9.87 4.60 -18.49
C ARG A 112 8.56 5.42 -18.50
N ARG A 113 7.41 4.75 -18.64
CA ARG A 113 6.10 5.40 -18.48
C ARG A 113 5.84 5.78 -17.02
N VAL A 114 6.45 5.05 -16.10
CA VAL A 114 6.51 5.35 -14.67
C VAL A 114 7.97 5.57 -14.31
N ALA A 115 8.28 6.76 -13.79
CA ALA A 115 9.61 7.09 -13.29
C ALA A 115 9.76 6.63 -11.84
N ILE A 116 10.88 5.99 -11.52
CA ILE A 116 11.23 5.64 -10.14
C ILE A 116 11.97 6.83 -9.52
N ASP A 117 11.37 7.41 -8.50
CA ASP A 117 11.88 8.54 -7.73
C ASP A 117 12.57 8.01 -6.45
N TRP A 118 13.89 7.87 -6.52
CA TRP A 118 14.69 7.41 -5.39
C TRP A 118 14.75 8.43 -4.24
N GLU A 119 14.49 9.71 -4.51
CA GLU A 119 14.42 10.73 -3.46
C GLU A 119 13.15 10.55 -2.63
N GLN A 120 12.01 10.27 -3.26
CA GLN A 120 10.77 9.91 -2.53
C GLN A 120 10.92 8.61 -1.75
N LEU A 121 11.57 7.60 -2.31
CA LEU A 121 11.87 6.37 -1.58
C LEU A 121 12.65 6.65 -0.29
N SER A 122 13.59 7.61 -0.32
CA SER A 122 14.39 7.97 0.86
C SER A 122 13.58 8.61 1.99
N GLN A 123 12.43 9.21 1.67
CA GLN A 123 11.50 9.82 2.63
C GLN A 123 10.65 8.77 3.35
N LEU A 124 10.51 7.56 2.80
CA LEU A 124 9.79 6.47 3.46
C LEU A 124 10.55 5.99 4.72
N PRO A 125 9.83 5.60 5.78
CA PRO A 125 10.46 5.07 6.97
C PRO A 125 11.17 3.74 6.69
N LEU A 126 12.27 3.50 7.41
CA LEU A 126 13.02 2.26 7.31
C LEU A 126 12.17 1.04 7.65
N ASP A 127 11.39 1.13 8.73
CA ASP A 127 10.47 0.09 9.21
C ASP A 127 9.53 0.70 10.29
N SER A 128 8.46 1.35 9.87
CA SER A 128 7.49 1.93 10.83
C SER A 128 6.07 1.98 10.27
N SER A 129 5.10 2.19 11.17
CA SER A 129 3.72 2.49 10.75
C SER A 129 3.65 3.90 10.16
N VAL A 130 2.98 4.04 9.02
CA VAL A 130 2.72 5.34 8.37
C VAL A 130 1.30 5.85 8.66
N HIS A 131 0.56 5.22 9.56
CA HIS A 131 -0.80 5.63 9.93
C HIS A 131 -0.92 7.12 10.29
N GLY A 132 0.11 7.75 10.86
CA GLY A 132 0.09 9.18 11.19
C GLY A 132 0.11 10.13 9.98
N HIS A 133 0.43 9.61 8.79
CA HIS A 133 0.55 10.33 7.53
C HIS A 133 -0.56 9.96 6.53
N LEU A 134 -1.58 9.21 6.96
CA LEU A 134 -2.76 8.80 6.18
C LEU A 134 -4.00 9.61 6.58
#